data_AF-A0A7T7HFN7-F1
#
_entry.id   AF-A0A7T7HFN7-F1
#
_cell.length_a   1.000
_cell.length_b   1.000
_cell.length_c   1.000
_cell.angle_alpha   90.00
_cell.angle_beta   90.00
_cell.angle_gamma   90.00
#
_symmetry.space_group_name_H-M   'P 1'
#
loop_
_entity.id
_entity.type
_entity.pdbx_description
1 polymer ?
#
loop_
_entity_poly.entity_id
_entity_poly.type
_entity_poly.pdbx_seq_one_letter_code
_entity_poly.pdbx_strand_id
1 'polypeptide(L)'
;MDFFKNFNRSQEVVIDSLKTLLYRRHNDIFDRLDFEDDEIYLEPLLYSYLTQDDDIWLDSIIYGYEKNPRERIVVFSNNKGIIYIPKIGYFFTEKKEEKLFLEKCNDFFLIKDINNVAVSFNYEPIIYLDEKIELIKTQHPLFERFFINNQNIIVDVDIDEIYSKHISHFNNALQLIKDTYFEYFDLVRKAVKKIIIYEGEPYSFAAIQAHNMIFLNANDKNDTVFFLDHILHEGAHVIFNTLTYTSKAELFTVPFKTNMSDITKDINDHGELYGRFHGLFTQSNINFCMERCISKNVFKGRQYKELLGRFSSNMKRFRSGVKTFDIPWLYKEEGKLWYEFFTKRYKDLYERNKILIESFDVSNQPYIFSYEIFDKTNS
;
A
#
# COMPACT_ATOMS: atom_id res chain seq x y z
N MET A 1 -17.57 2.17 19.22
CA MET A 1 -16.39 1.30 19.17
C MET A 1 -15.29 2.04 18.43
N ASP A 2 -14.07 2.09 18.95
CA ASP A 2 -12.94 2.72 18.28
C ASP A 2 -12.04 1.62 17.74
N PHE A 3 -12.30 1.21 16.50
CA PHE A 3 -11.59 0.10 15.86
C PHE A 3 -10.08 0.33 15.78
N PHE A 4 -9.63 1.59 15.77
CA PHE A 4 -8.23 1.94 15.64
C PHE A 4 -7.42 1.55 16.88
N LYS A 5 -8.05 1.52 18.06
CA LYS A 5 -7.38 1.11 19.32
C LYS A 5 -6.90 -0.34 19.30
N ASN A 6 -7.51 -1.18 18.48
CA ASN A 6 -7.13 -2.58 18.36
C ASN A 6 -5.97 -2.79 17.38
N PHE A 7 -5.51 -1.75 16.67
CA PHE A 7 -4.52 -1.91 15.61
C PHE A 7 -3.22 -2.56 16.07
N ASN A 8 -2.64 -2.13 17.19
CA ASN A 8 -1.39 -2.70 17.69
C ASN A 8 -1.54 -4.21 17.96
N ARG A 9 -2.62 -4.60 18.64
CA ARG A 9 -2.93 -6.01 18.91
C ARG A 9 -3.12 -6.80 17.61
N SER A 10 -3.84 -6.25 16.64
CA SER A 10 -4.03 -6.92 15.34
C SER A 10 -2.71 -7.05 14.58
N GLN A 11 -1.84 -6.04 14.65
CA GLN A 11 -0.51 -6.05 14.03
C GLN A 11 0.41 -7.09 14.68
N GLU A 12 0.41 -7.21 16.00
CA GLU A 12 1.13 -8.27 16.73
C GLU A 12 0.71 -9.66 16.21
N VAL A 13 -0.58 -9.92 16.03
CA VAL A 13 -1.07 -11.21 15.50
C VAL A 13 -0.63 -11.47 14.05
N VAL A 14 -0.57 -10.41 13.22
CA VAL A 14 -0.03 -10.52 11.85
C VAL A 14 1.45 -10.87 11.88
N ILE A 15 2.22 -10.20 12.74
CA ILE A 15 3.66 -10.44 12.93
C ILE A 15 3.91 -11.87 13.44
N ASP A 16 3.19 -12.31 14.46
CA ASP A 16 3.32 -13.66 15.02
C ASP A 16 2.99 -14.75 13.99
N SER A 17 2.03 -14.47 13.10
CA SER A 17 1.72 -15.36 11.98
C SER A 17 2.89 -15.44 11.00
N LEU A 18 3.51 -14.31 10.65
CA LEU A 18 4.71 -14.28 9.80
C LEU A 18 5.87 -15.03 10.46
N LYS A 19 6.16 -14.77 11.75
CA LYS A 19 7.17 -15.48 12.55
C LYS A 19 6.93 -16.99 12.51
N THR A 20 5.69 -17.42 12.73
CA THR A 20 5.31 -18.85 12.70
C THR A 20 5.55 -19.47 11.32
N LEU A 21 5.17 -18.77 10.24
CA LEU A 21 5.35 -19.26 8.87
C LEU A 21 6.84 -19.35 8.48
N LEU A 22 7.63 -18.35 8.87
CA LEU A 22 9.09 -18.36 8.67
C LEU A 22 9.74 -19.51 9.42
N TYR A 23 9.42 -19.72 10.70
CA TYR A 23 9.99 -20.81 11.50
C TYR A 23 9.63 -22.19 10.95
N ARG A 24 8.38 -22.39 10.51
CA ARG A 24 7.96 -23.65 9.87
C ARG A 24 8.75 -23.98 8.61
N ARG A 25 9.22 -22.95 7.90
CA ARG A 25 10.00 -23.09 6.68
C ARG A 25 11.50 -23.21 6.97
N HIS A 26 11.98 -22.47 7.97
CA HIS A 26 13.38 -22.37 8.40
C HIS A 26 13.46 -22.43 9.92
N ASN A 27 13.70 -23.62 10.48
CA ASN A 27 13.72 -23.82 11.93
C ASN A 27 14.83 -23.02 12.65
N ASP A 28 15.86 -22.56 11.93
CA ASP A 28 16.98 -21.76 12.42
C ASP A 28 16.79 -20.24 12.24
N ILE A 29 15.63 -19.78 11.74
CA ILE A 29 15.45 -18.37 11.35
C ILE A 29 15.67 -17.38 12.52
N PHE A 30 15.36 -17.78 13.75
CA PHE A 30 15.52 -16.94 14.95
C PHE A 30 16.93 -16.99 15.55
N ASP A 31 17.80 -17.89 15.07
CA ASP A 31 19.24 -17.79 15.32
C ASP A 31 19.87 -16.67 14.49
N ARG A 32 19.22 -16.32 13.37
CA ARG A 32 19.66 -15.32 12.39
C ARG A 32 19.05 -13.95 12.66
N LEU A 33 17.74 -13.91 12.93
CA LEU A 33 16.95 -12.70 13.15
C LEU A 33 16.57 -12.51 14.61
N ASP A 34 16.40 -11.25 15.01
CA ASP A 34 15.93 -10.95 16.36
C ASP A 34 14.42 -11.16 16.50
N PHE A 35 14.03 -12.20 17.25
CA PHE A 35 12.62 -12.55 17.44
C PHE A 35 11.79 -11.41 18.06
N GLU A 36 12.41 -10.60 18.91
CA GLU A 36 11.75 -9.49 19.62
C GLU A 36 11.74 -8.17 18.82
N ASP A 37 12.47 -8.08 17.70
CA ASP A 37 12.44 -6.90 16.84
C ASP A 37 11.34 -7.01 15.78
N ASP A 38 10.15 -6.56 16.16
CA ASP A 38 8.96 -6.54 15.31
C ASP A 38 9.13 -5.75 14.01
N GLU A 39 10.06 -4.79 13.92
CA GLU A 39 10.27 -4.02 12.69
C GLU A 39 10.83 -4.89 11.56
N ILE A 40 11.57 -5.96 11.87
CA ILE A 40 12.04 -6.95 10.88
C ILE A 40 10.84 -7.61 10.18
N TYR A 41 9.83 -7.96 10.98
CA TYR A 41 8.66 -8.70 10.53
C TYR A 41 7.60 -7.82 9.85
N LEU A 42 7.89 -6.53 9.71
CA LEU A 42 7.11 -5.62 8.88
C LEU A 42 7.70 -5.46 7.47
N GLU A 43 8.79 -6.16 7.14
CA GLU A 43 9.43 -6.19 5.82
C GLU A 43 8.52 -6.80 4.73
N PRO A 44 8.04 -5.99 3.75
CA PRO A 44 7.14 -6.46 2.69
C PRO A 44 7.70 -7.63 1.85
N LEU A 45 9.02 -7.70 1.66
CA LEU A 45 9.63 -8.81 0.92
C LEU A 45 9.47 -10.16 1.62
N LEU A 46 9.38 -10.22 2.95
CA LEU A 46 9.12 -11.46 3.68
C LEU A 46 7.73 -12.03 3.34
N TYR A 47 6.73 -11.17 3.19
CA TYR A 47 5.39 -11.59 2.77
C TYR A 47 5.40 -12.13 1.34
N SER A 48 6.15 -11.49 0.43
CA SER A 48 6.27 -11.96 -0.95
C SER A 48 7.05 -13.27 -1.02
N TYR A 49 8.08 -13.40 -0.20
CA TYR A 49 8.89 -14.60 -0.08
C TYR A 49 8.07 -15.82 0.38
N LEU A 50 7.19 -15.66 1.37
CA LEU A 50 6.37 -16.78 1.87
C LEU A 50 5.41 -17.37 0.83
N THR A 51 5.16 -16.65 -0.26
CA THR A 51 4.34 -17.14 -1.37
C THR A 51 5.15 -17.80 -2.49
N GLN A 52 6.48 -17.84 -2.37
CA GLN A 52 7.36 -18.57 -3.28
C GLN A 52 7.49 -20.03 -2.84
N ASP A 53 7.74 -20.92 -3.80
CA ASP A 53 7.98 -22.34 -3.51
C ASP A 53 9.45 -22.61 -3.12
N ASP A 54 10.37 -21.73 -3.50
CA ASP A 54 11.81 -21.87 -3.26
C ASP A 54 12.37 -20.89 -2.22
N ASP A 55 13.57 -21.19 -1.72
CA ASP A 55 14.23 -20.46 -0.64
C ASP A 55 15.31 -19.48 -1.11
N ILE A 56 15.44 -19.25 -2.43
CA ILE A 56 16.63 -18.60 -2.99
C ILE A 56 16.77 -17.14 -2.55
N TRP A 57 15.66 -16.50 -2.21
CA TRP A 57 15.59 -15.08 -1.87
C TRP A 57 15.86 -14.76 -0.40
N LEU A 58 15.69 -15.73 0.51
CA LEU A 58 15.65 -15.46 1.95
C LEU A 58 16.90 -14.73 2.43
N ASP A 59 18.08 -15.25 2.07
CA ASP A 59 19.36 -14.66 2.46
C ASP A 59 19.47 -13.19 2.00
N SER A 60 19.05 -12.88 0.78
CA SER A 60 19.10 -11.50 0.24
C SER A 60 18.11 -10.54 0.94
N ILE A 61 16.95 -11.04 1.35
CA ILE A 61 15.91 -10.24 2.02
C ILE A 61 16.34 -9.90 3.43
N ILE A 62 16.89 -10.88 4.15
CA ILE A 62 17.15 -10.73 5.59
C ILE A 62 18.56 -10.25 5.90
N TYR A 63 19.46 -10.20 4.91
CA TYR A 63 20.87 -9.87 5.07
C TYR A 63 21.14 -8.65 5.95
N GLY A 64 20.43 -7.55 5.69
CA GLY A 64 20.59 -6.30 6.43
C GLY A 64 19.97 -6.30 7.82
N TYR A 65 19.24 -7.35 8.19
CA TYR A 65 18.62 -7.56 9.49
C TYR A 65 19.32 -8.65 10.33
N GLU A 66 20.25 -9.41 9.75
CA GLU A 66 20.92 -10.51 10.46
C GLU A 66 21.84 -10.01 11.58
N LYS A 67 21.81 -10.69 12.73
CA LYS A 67 22.76 -10.44 13.83
C LYS A 67 24.20 -10.71 13.42
N ASN A 68 24.41 -11.80 12.66
CA ASN A 68 25.69 -12.25 12.14
C ASN A 68 25.54 -12.57 10.64
N PRO A 69 25.52 -11.55 9.76
CA PRO A 69 25.31 -11.76 8.33
C PRO A 69 26.43 -12.62 7.74
N ARG A 70 26.05 -13.49 6.80
CA ARG A 70 27.02 -14.35 6.09
C ARG A 70 28.03 -13.48 5.32
N GLU A 71 29.28 -13.96 5.22
CA GLU A 71 30.29 -13.26 4.40
C GLU A 71 29.91 -13.24 2.92
N ARG A 72 29.18 -14.26 2.46
CA ARG A 72 28.73 -14.41 1.08
C ARG A 72 27.29 -14.88 1.03
N ILE A 73 26.48 -14.20 0.21
CA ILE A 73 25.10 -14.59 -0.09
C ILE A 73 24.84 -14.59 -1.59
N VAL A 74 23.79 -15.30 -2.00
CA VAL A 74 23.23 -15.21 -3.36
C VAL A 74 22.35 -13.96 -3.45
N VAL A 75 22.48 -13.23 -4.55
CA VAL A 75 21.63 -12.08 -4.88
C VAL A 75 21.20 -12.14 -6.34
N PHE A 76 20.17 -11.38 -6.70
CA PHE A 76 19.61 -11.38 -8.05
C PHE A 76 19.42 -9.95 -8.53
N SER A 77 19.92 -9.66 -9.72
CA SER A 77 19.66 -8.40 -10.41
C SER A 77 18.32 -8.47 -11.13
N ASN A 78 17.55 -7.40 -11.17
CA ASN A 78 16.35 -7.32 -12.01
C ASN A 78 16.69 -7.06 -13.50
N ASN A 79 15.66 -6.82 -14.32
CA ASN A 79 15.77 -6.50 -15.75
C ASN A 79 16.59 -5.22 -16.07
N LYS A 80 16.81 -4.34 -15.09
CA LYS A 80 17.67 -3.15 -15.21
C LYS A 80 19.08 -3.37 -14.65
N GLY A 81 19.38 -4.55 -14.12
CA GLY A 81 20.69 -4.88 -13.54
C GLY A 81 20.87 -4.39 -12.11
N ILE A 82 19.75 -4.11 -11.42
CA ILE A 82 19.73 -3.55 -10.07
C ILE A 82 19.52 -4.68 -9.07
N ILE A 83 20.43 -4.80 -8.10
CA ILE A 83 20.24 -5.62 -6.90
C ILE A 83 19.82 -4.69 -5.76
N TYR A 84 18.72 -5.01 -5.09
CA TYR A 84 18.26 -4.30 -3.91
C TYR A 84 18.36 -5.21 -2.68
N ILE A 85 19.00 -4.70 -1.61
CA ILE A 85 19.14 -5.40 -0.33
C ILE A 85 18.55 -4.52 0.78
N PRO A 86 17.49 -4.96 1.48
CA PRO A 86 16.90 -4.23 2.59
C PRO A 86 17.94 -3.83 3.64
N LYS A 87 17.78 -2.63 4.23
CA LYS A 87 18.71 -1.99 5.18
C LYS A 87 20.12 -1.68 4.65
N ILE A 88 20.50 -2.16 3.46
CA ILE A 88 21.83 -1.93 2.87
C ILE A 88 21.78 -0.93 1.73
N GLY A 89 20.97 -1.16 0.69
CA GLY A 89 20.89 -0.26 -0.47
C GLY A 89 20.81 -0.97 -1.81
N TYR A 90 21.27 -0.26 -2.85
CA TYR A 90 21.13 -0.65 -4.24
C TYR A 90 22.52 -0.83 -4.87
N PHE A 91 22.68 -1.89 -5.65
CA PHE A 91 23.88 -2.15 -6.45
C PHE A 91 23.48 -2.20 -7.92
N PHE A 92 23.95 -1.24 -8.70
CA PHE A 92 23.68 -1.11 -10.13
C PHE A 92 24.80 -1.77 -10.92
N THR A 93 24.47 -2.78 -11.71
CA THR A 93 25.45 -3.57 -12.47
C THR A 93 25.02 -3.67 -13.94
N GLU A 94 25.93 -4.08 -14.82
CA GLU A 94 25.59 -4.39 -16.21
C GLU A 94 24.92 -5.77 -16.38
N LYS A 95 24.92 -6.60 -15.33
CA LYS A 95 24.35 -7.94 -15.33
C LYS A 95 22.86 -7.85 -15.03
N LYS A 96 22.02 -8.23 -15.99
CA LYS A 96 20.55 -8.14 -15.92
C LYS A 96 19.95 -9.52 -15.76
N GLU A 97 18.99 -9.66 -14.86
CA GLU A 97 18.29 -10.93 -14.61
C GLU A 97 19.23 -12.10 -14.27
N GLU A 98 20.43 -11.80 -13.74
CA GLU A 98 21.43 -12.78 -13.38
C GLU A 98 21.43 -13.09 -11.88
N LYS A 99 21.74 -14.35 -11.57
CA LYS A 99 22.13 -14.79 -10.23
C LYS A 99 23.59 -14.41 -9.99
N LEU A 100 23.84 -13.69 -8.92
CA LEU A 100 25.15 -13.18 -8.54
C LEU A 100 25.45 -13.51 -7.08
N PHE A 101 26.66 -13.21 -6.63
CA PHE A 101 27.07 -13.32 -5.24
C PHE A 101 27.47 -11.96 -4.69
N LEU A 102 26.90 -11.60 -3.55
CA LEU A 102 27.34 -10.46 -2.76
C LEU A 102 28.28 -10.98 -1.68
N GLU A 103 29.50 -10.46 -1.64
CA GLU A 103 30.51 -10.75 -0.62
C GLU A 103 30.79 -9.49 0.18
N LYS A 104 30.76 -9.58 1.52
CA LYS A 104 31.20 -8.51 2.41
C LYS A 104 32.66 -8.73 2.77
N CYS A 105 33.50 -7.78 2.40
CA CYS A 105 34.93 -7.77 2.72
C CYS A 105 35.21 -6.57 3.64
N ASN A 106 35.27 -6.81 4.95
CA ASN A 106 35.37 -5.75 5.96
C ASN A 106 34.26 -4.69 5.78
N ASP A 107 34.64 -3.49 5.36
CA ASP A 107 33.77 -2.32 5.23
C ASP A 107 33.25 -2.09 3.79
N PHE A 108 33.57 -2.98 2.84
CA PHE A 108 33.10 -2.87 1.46
C PHE A 108 32.45 -4.14 0.94
N PHE A 109 31.69 -4.00 -0.14
CA PHE A 109 31.04 -5.09 -0.84
C PHE A 109 31.75 -5.43 -2.14
N LEU A 110 31.75 -6.70 -2.52
CA LEU A 110 32.12 -7.19 -3.83
C LEU A 110 30.93 -7.94 -4.43
N ILE A 111 30.73 -7.79 -5.73
CA ILE A 111 29.78 -8.60 -6.49
C ILE A 111 30.58 -9.52 -7.40
N LYS A 112 30.22 -10.81 -7.42
CA LYS A 112 30.81 -11.80 -8.31
C LYS A 112 29.73 -12.54 -9.10
N ASP A 113 30.05 -12.93 -10.33
CA ASP A 113 29.20 -13.79 -11.12
C ASP A 113 29.28 -15.27 -10.68
N ILE A 114 28.54 -16.14 -11.36
CA ILE A 114 28.55 -17.58 -11.09
C ILE A 114 29.92 -18.26 -11.29
N ASN A 115 30.83 -17.62 -12.02
CA ASN A 115 32.19 -18.08 -12.29
C ASN A 115 33.22 -17.47 -11.31
N ASN A 116 32.77 -16.78 -10.26
CA ASN A 116 33.59 -16.02 -9.31
C ASN A 116 34.37 -14.85 -9.93
N VAL A 117 33.94 -14.34 -11.08
CA VAL A 117 34.52 -13.15 -11.70
C VAL A 117 33.89 -11.91 -11.08
N ALA A 118 34.71 -10.93 -10.71
CA ALA A 118 34.23 -9.67 -10.14
C ALA A 118 33.37 -8.89 -11.16
N VAL A 119 32.24 -8.40 -10.69
CA VAL A 119 31.28 -7.57 -11.45
C VAL A 119 31.39 -6.14 -10.95
N SER A 120 31.61 -5.20 -11.87
CA SER A 120 31.61 -3.78 -11.54
C SER A 120 30.20 -3.32 -11.17
N PHE A 121 30.10 -2.45 -10.17
CA PHE A 121 28.82 -1.89 -9.75
C PHE A 121 28.96 -0.46 -9.22
N ASN A 122 27.86 0.30 -9.29
CA ASN A 122 27.67 1.53 -8.54
C ASN A 122 26.76 1.26 -7.33
N TYR A 123 27.10 1.80 -6.17
CA TYR A 123 26.29 1.68 -4.97
C TYR A 123 25.50 2.95 -4.72
N GLU A 124 24.23 2.81 -4.35
CA GLU A 124 23.42 3.89 -3.81
C GLU A 124 22.75 3.49 -2.49
N PRO A 125 22.73 4.39 -1.49
CA PRO A 125 22.06 4.12 -0.23
C PRO A 125 20.53 4.10 -0.41
N ILE A 126 19.87 3.56 0.62
CA ILE A 126 18.41 3.63 0.77
C ILE A 126 17.99 5.08 0.97
N ILE A 127 16.85 5.44 0.38
CA ILE A 127 16.21 6.74 0.58
C ILE A 127 15.01 6.56 1.51
N TYR A 128 14.94 7.40 2.54
CA TYR A 128 13.79 7.49 3.43
C TYR A 128 13.02 8.77 3.17
N LEU A 129 11.69 8.63 3.15
CA LEU A 129 10.73 9.71 3.24
C LEU A 129 10.49 10.05 4.72
N ASP A 130 9.61 11.02 4.96
CA ASP A 130 9.22 11.35 6.33
C ASP A 130 8.63 10.13 7.04
N GLU A 131 8.71 10.14 8.38
CA GLU A 131 8.23 9.05 9.24
C GLU A 131 8.93 7.70 9.01
N LYS A 132 10.15 7.72 8.45
CA LYS A 132 11.01 6.55 8.19
C LYS A 132 10.41 5.54 7.20
N ILE A 133 9.57 6.01 6.29
CA ILE A 133 9.03 5.21 5.19
C ILE A 133 10.11 5.08 4.12
N GLU A 134 10.47 3.86 3.74
CA GLU A 134 11.47 3.63 2.69
C GLU A 134 10.88 3.86 1.30
N LEU A 135 11.61 4.59 0.45
CA LEU A 135 11.28 4.79 -0.95
C LEU A 135 12.01 3.77 -1.83
N ILE A 136 11.25 2.87 -2.45
CA ILE A 136 11.76 1.84 -3.33
C ILE A 136 11.96 2.40 -4.74
N LYS A 137 13.20 2.34 -5.22
CA LYS A 137 13.64 2.90 -6.51
C LYS A 137 13.67 1.88 -7.66
N THR A 138 13.16 0.67 -7.44
CA THR A 138 13.25 -0.40 -8.44
C THR A 138 12.13 -1.41 -8.30
N GLN A 139 11.72 -2.01 -9.40
CA GLN A 139 10.81 -3.15 -9.40
C GLN A 139 11.63 -4.37 -8.98
N HIS A 140 11.48 -4.77 -7.71
CA HIS A 140 12.13 -5.98 -7.21
C HIS A 140 11.50 -7.21 -7.89
N PRO A 141 12.26 -8.25 -8.26
CA PRO A 141 11.72 -9.41 -8.99
C PRO A 141 10.53 -10.09 -8.30
N LEU A 142 10.56 -10.22 -6.97
CA LEU A 142 9.42 -10.74 -6.19
C LEU A 142 8.12 -9.93 -6.28
N PHE A 143 8.21 -8.66 -6.71
CA PHE A 143 7.07 -7.77 -6.87
C PHE A 143 6.58 -7.65 -8.31
N GLU A 144 7.33 -8.12 -9.31
CA GLU A 144 6.99 -7.99 -10.75
C GLU A 144 5.57 -8.49 -11.05
N ARG A 145 5.20 -9.65 -10.50
CA ARG A 145 3.87 -10.26 -10.64
C ARG A 145 2.70 -9.40 -10.12
N PHE A 146 2.94 -8.31 -9.42
CA PHE A 146 1.88 -7.40 -8.98
C PHE A 146 1.58 -6.31 -10.01
N PHE A 147 2.50 -6.07 -10.95
CA PHE A 147 2.33 -5.09 -12.01
C PHE A 147 1.64 -5.75 -13.19
N ILE A 148 0.34 -6.00 -13.05
CA ILE A 148 -0.49 -6.66 -14.06
C ILE A 148 -1.42 -5.63 -14.71
N ASN A 149 -1.40 -5.52 -16.03
CA ASN A 149 -2.31 -4.64 -16.76
C ASN A 149 -3.73 -5.20 -16.92
N ASN A 150 -4.61 -4.44 -17.56
CA ASN A 150 -6.01 -4.82 -17.79
C ASN A 150 -6.18 -6.07 -18.67
N GLN A 151 -5.13 -6.51 -19.38
CA GLN A 151 -5.08 -7.72 -20.19
C GLN A 151 -4.51 -8.92 -19.42
N ASN A 152 -4.28 -8.79 -18.11
CA ASN A 152 -3.64 -9.79 -17.25
C ASN A 152 -2.19 -10.13 -17.64
N ILE A 153 -1.46 -9.16 -18.20
CA ILE A 153 -0.05 -9.30 -18.59
C ILE A 153 0.81 -8.57 -17.56
N ILE A 154 1.91 -9.21 -17.13
CA ILE A 154 2.93 -8.56 -16.30
C ILE A 154 3.63 -7.50 -17.14
N VAL A 155 3.72 -6.29 -16.61
CA VAL A 155 4.33 -5.13 -17.27
C VAL A 155 5.45 -4.55 -16.43
N ASP A 156 6.43 -3.99 -17.14
CA ASP A 156 7.43 -3.13 -16.55
C ASP A 156 6.84 -1.74 -16.32
N VAL A 157 7.27 -1.10 -15.23
CA VAL A 157 6.88 0.27 -14.92
C VAL A 157 8.07 1.21 -14.89
N ASP A 158 7.82 2.47 -15.19
CA ASP A 158 8.85 3.48 -15.06
C ASP A 158 8.92 3.98 -13.62
N ILE A 159 10.10 3.83 -13.01
CA ILE A 159 10.40 4.29 -11.65
C ILE A 159 11.55 5.29 -11.71
N ASP A 160 12.27 5.35 -12.83
CA ASP A 160 13.50 6.11 -12.90
C ASP A 160 13.14 7.59 -12.90
N GLU A 161 13.74 8.33 -11.97
CA GLU A 161 13.57 9.78 -11.79
C GLU A 161 12.15 10.27 -11.38
N ILE A 162 11.06 9.55 -11.66
CA ILE A 162 9.68 9.97 -11.35
C ILE A 162 9.49 10.22 -9.86
N TYR A 163 10.03 9.34 -9.01
CA TYR A 163 9.90 9.46 -7.56
C TYR A 163 10.50 10.77 -7.04
N SER A 164 11.59 11.25 -7.65
CA SER A 164 12.37 12.39 -7.14
C SER A 164 11.56 13.69 -7.15
N LYS A 165 10.73 13.87 -8.18
CA LYS A 165 9.81 15.01 -8.32
C LYS A 165 8.68 14.96 -7.28
N HIS A 166 8.33 13.76 -6.80
CA HIS A 166 7.18 13.54 -5.95
C HIS A 166 7.49 13.39 -4.46
N ILE A 167 8.77 13.30 -4.04
CA ILE A 167 9.18 13.23 -2.62
C ILE A 167 8.51 14.34 -1.79
N SER A 168 8.62 15.59 -2.26
CA SER A 168 8.04 16.74 -1.54
C SER A 168 6.51 16.66 -1.49
N HIS A 169 5.86 16.19 -2.56
CA HIS A 169 4.41 16.06 -2.61
C HIS A 169 3.89 14.99 -1.66
N PHE A 170 4.58 13.84 -1.59
CA PHE A 170 4.28 12.76 -0.64
C PHE A 170 4.45 13.22 0.80
N ASN A 171 5.59 13.81 1.16
CA ASN A 171 5.87 14.28 2.51
C ASN A 171 4.86 15.36 2.96
N ASN A 172 4.55 16.32 2.08
CA ASN A 172 3.53 17.33 2.36
C ASN A 172 2.15 16.70 2.60
N ALA A 173 1.77 15.69 1.82
CA ALA A 173 0.51 14.99 2.00
C ALA A 173 0.47 14.24 3.33
N LEU A 174 1.56 13.54 3.70
CA LEU A 174 1.68 12.85 4.97
C LEU A 174 1.59 13.82 6.16
N GLN A 175 2.24 14.97 6.07
CA GLN A 175 2.16 16.04 7.07
C GLN A 175 0.72 16.61 7.19
N LEU A 176 0.02 16.78 6.07
CA LEU A 176 -1.40 17.17 6.11
C LEU A 176 -2.28 16.13 6.82
N ILE A 177 -2.05 14.83 6.59
CA ILE A 177 -2.80 13.77 7.30
C ILE A 177 -2.48 13.84 8.80
N LYS A 178 -1.22 14.06 9.18
CA LYS A 178 -0.80 14.24 10.58
C LYS A 178 -1.52 15.42 11.25
N ASP A 179 -1.58 16.56 10.59
CA ASP A 179 -2.14 17.79 11.14
C ASP A 179 -3.68 17.81 11.13
N THR A 180 -4.30 17.01 10.27
CA THR A 180 -5.76 16.98 10.11
C THR A 180 -6.40 15.75 10.73
N TYR A 181 -5.75 14.60 10.76
CA TYR A 181 -6.31 13.32 11.21
C TYR A 181 -5.24 12.43 11.87
N PHE A 182 -4.68 12.93 12.98
CA PHE A 182 -3.56 12.30 13.68
C PHE A 182 -3.80 10.81 14.02
N GLU A 183 -5.01 10.44 14.44
CA GLU A 183 -5.34 9.06 14.80
C GLU A 183 -5.16 8.11 13.61
N TYR A 184 -5.52 8.55 12.40
CA TYR A 184 -5.34 7.76 11.19
C TYR A 184 -3.91 7.83 10.68
N PHE A 185 -3.26 8.99 10.80
CA PHE A 185 -1.83 9.14 10.52
C PHE A 185 -0.99 8.15 11.35
N ASP A 186 -1.29 7.97 12.64
CA ASP A 186 -0.58 7.00 13.48
C ASP A 186 -0.73 5.56 12.96
N LEU A 187 -1.89 5.21 12.40
CA LEU A 187 -2.08 3.92 11.72
C LEU A 187 -1.24 3.81 10.46
N VAL A 188 -1.24 4.85 9.60
CA VAL A 188 -0.42 4.88 8.38
C VAL A 188 1.06 4.70 8.72
N ARG A 189 1.55 5.45 9.71
CA ARG A 189 2.93 5.38 10.21
C ARG A 189 3.33 3.99 10.70
N LYS A 190 2.41 3.28 11.36
CA LYS A 190 2.65 1.91 11.86
C LYS A 190 2.52 0.84 10.77
N ALA A 191 1.63 1.05 9.82
CA ALA A 191 1.27 0.07 8.80
C ALA A 191 2.16 0.14 7.57
N VAL A 192 2.47 1.34 7.08
CA VAL A 192 3.17 1.54 5.81
C VAL A 192 4.65 1.75 6.08
N LYS A 193 5.48 0.80 5.64
CA LYS A 193 6.94 0.81 5.84
C LYS A 193 7.69 1.13 4.56
N LYS A 194 7.11 0.78 3.41
CA LYS A 194 7.73 1.01 2.10
C LYS A 194 6.71 1.57 1.12
N ILE A 195 7.19 2.39 0.20
CA ILE A 195 6.42 2.79 -0.98
C ILE A 195 7.24 2.62 -2.24
N ILE A 196 6.56 2.50 -3.37
CA ILE A 196 7.12 2.73 -4.69
C ILE A 196 6.27 3.77 -5.40
N ILE A 197 6.92 4.72 -6.06
CA ILE A 197 6.27 5.69 -6.94
C ILE A 197 6.70 5.33 -8.36
N TYR A 198 5.73 5.08 -9.23
CA TYR A 198 5.98 4.65 -10.60
C TYR A 198 5.00 5.31 -11.57
N GLU A 199 5.29 5.25 -12.86
CA GLU A 199 4.40 5.62 -13.95
C GLU A 199 4.16 4.40 -14.86
N GLY A 200 2.93 4.18 -15.29
CA GLY A 200 2.57 3.05 -16.17
C GLY A 200 1.26 2.37 -15.79
N GLU A 201 1.21 1.04 -15.90
CA GLU A 201 0.10 0.20 -15.42
C GLU A 201 0.63 -0.82 -14.40
N PRO A 202 -0.18 -1.28 -13.44
CA PRO A 202 -1.58 -0.91 -13.15
C PRO A 202 -1.70 0.45 -12.47
N TYR A 203 -2.93 0.84 -12.16
CA TYR A 203 -3.23 1.91 -11.20
C TYR A 203 -2.59 1.67 -9.84
N SER A 204 -2.56 2.69 -8.98
CA SER A 204 -2.07 2.56 -7.60
C SER A 204 -2.75 1.39 -6.88
N PHE A 205 -2.00 0.67 -6.06
CA PHE A 205 -2.48 -0.54 -5.40
C PHE A 205 -1.72 -0.84 -4.09
N ALA A 206 -2.28 -1.77 -3.33
CA ALA A 206 -1.60 -2.49 -2.26
C ALA A 206 -1.93 -3.99 -2.38
N ALA A 207 -0.96 -4.84 -2.03
CA ALA A 207 -1.11 -6.29 -2.13
C ALA A 207 -0.84 -6.95 -0.77
N ILE A 208 -1.66 -7.94 -0.39
CA ILE A 208 -1.46 -8.72 0.85
C ILE A 208 -0.11 -9.45 0.79
N GLN A 209 0.30 -9.90 -0.40
CA GLN A 209 1.58 -10.55 -0.63
C GLN A 209 2.77 -9.58 -0.54
N ALA A 210 2.54 -8.26 -0.45
CA ALA A 210 3.54 -7.26 -0.13
C ALA A 210 3.01 -6.37 1.00
N HIS A 211 2.49 -7.00 2.06
CA HIS A 211 1.90 -6.29 3.19
C HIS A 211 2.89 -5.28 3.78
N ASN A 212 2.37 -4.17 4.31
CA ASN A 212 3.13 -3.00 4.75
C ASN A 212 3.79 -2.16 3.64
N MET A 213 3.44 -2.41 2.37
CA MET A 213 3.86 -1.60 1.23
C MET A 213 2.65 -1.05 0.45
N ILE A 214 2.81 0.16 -0.09
CA ILE A 214 1.87 0.74 -1.05
C ILE A 214 2.57 1.12 -2.36
N PHE A 215 1.85 1.00 -3.47
CA PHE A 215 2.35 1.19 -4.84
C PHE A 215 1.58 2.35 -5.45
N LEU A 216 2.28 3.43 -5.81
CA LEU A 216 1.68 4.70 -6.21
C LEU A 216 2.00 5.01 -7.67
N ASN A 217 0.99 4.85 -8.53
CA ASN A 217 1.03 5.24 -9.93
C ASN A 217 0.84 6.75 -10.08
N ALA A 218 1.91 7.51 -10.30
CA ALA A 218 1.92 8.96 -10.41
C ALA A 218 2.61 9.40 -11.70
N ASN A 219 2.12 10.49 -12.28
CA ASN A 219 2.73 11.20 -13.41
C ASN A 219 3.10 12.64 -13.03
N ASP A 220 3.77 13.34 -13.93
CA ASP A 220 4.27 14.71 -13.75
C ASP A 220 3.22 15.76 -13.34
N LYS A 221 1.92 15.50 -13.55
CA LYS A 221 0.84 16.42 -13.14
C LYS A 221 0.35 16.19 -11.72
N ASN A 222 0.74 15.09 -11.09
CA ASN A 222 0.28 14.72 -9.76
C ASN A 222 1.03 15.48 -8.67
N ASP A 223 0.26 16.09 -7.77
CA ASP A 223 0.77 16.93 -6.69
C ASP A 223 0.31 16.44 -5.31
N THR A 224 0.48 17.27 -4.28
CA THR A 224 0.12 16.94 -2.90
C THR A 224 -1.34 16.51 -2.71
N VAL A 225 -2.28 16.99 -3.52
CA VAL A 225 -3.70 16.58 -3.41
C VAL A 225 -3.89 15.14 -3.89
N PHE A 226 -3.17 14.74 -4.94
CA PHE A 226 -3.13 13.36 -5.41
C PHE A 226 -2.56 12.43 -4.33
N PHE A 227 -1.41 12.78 -3.75
CA PHE A 227 -0.78 11.96 -2.72
C PHE A 227 -1.60 11.89 -1.43
N LEU A 228 -2.32 12.97 -1.07
CA LEU A 228 -3.25 12.94 0.07
C LEU A 228 -4.31 11.85 -0.11
N ASP A 229 -4.95 11.79 -1.28
CA ASP A 229 -5.96 10.79 -1.61
C ASP A 229 -5.36 9.37 -1.64
N HIS A 230 -4.23 9.19 -2.33
CA HIS A 230 -3.66 7.86 -2.56
C HIS A 230 -2.95 7.27 -1.33
N ILE A 231 -2.34 8.07 -0.45
CA ILE A 231 -1.82 7.59 0.83
C ILE A 231 -2.98 7.08 1.71
N LEU A 232 -4.08 7.83 1.77
CA LEU A 232 -5.28 7.42 2.51
C LEU A 232 -5.92 6.18 1.87
N HIS A 233 -5.91 6.07 0.54
CA HIS A 233 -6.49 4.95 -0.19
C HIS A 233 -5.70 3.65 0.00
N GLU A 234 -4.44 3.64 -0.41
CA GLU A 234 -3.62 2.43 -0.37
C GLU A 234 -3.20 2.10 1.07
N GLY A 235 -3.00 3.12 1.90
CA GLY A 235 -2.81 2.93 3.34
C GLY A 235 -4.02 2.26 3.99
N ALA A 236 -5.25 2.59 3.58
CA ALA A 236 -6.45 1.90 4.06
C ALA A 236 -6.44 0.41 3.69
N HIS A 237 -5.84 0.04 2.56
CA HIS A 237 -5.68 -1.37 2.19
C HIS A 237 -4.83 -2.15 3.18
N VAL A 238 -3.67 -1.62 3.54
CA VAL A 238 -2.78 -2.24 4.54
C VAL A 238 -3.43 -2.23 5.93
N ILE A 239 -4.01 -1.10 6.34
CA ILE A 239 -4.56 -0.92 7.68
C ILE A 239 -5.76 -1.85 7.92
N PHE A 240 -6.72 -1.91 6.99
CA PHE A 240 -7.92 -2.72 7.20
C PHE A 240 -7.61 -4.21 7.18
N ASN A 241 -6.73 -4.66 6.29
CA ASN A 241 -6.26 -6.05 6.26
C ASN A 241 -5.59 -6.46 7.57
N THR A 242 -4.89 -5.51 8.22
CA THR A 242 -4.34 -5.72 9.56
C THR A 242 -5.46 -5.82 10.59
N LEU A 243 -6.36 -4.83 10.64
CA LEU A 243 -7.44 -4.77 11.63
C LEU A 243 -8.36 -6.00 11.61
N THR A 244 -8.67 -6.51 10.43
CA THR A 244 -9.57 -7.65 10.24
C THR A 244 -8.83 -8.96 10.00
N TYR A 245 -7.51 -9.01 10.22
CA TYR A 245 -6.69 -10.19 9.91
C TYR A 245 -7.29 -11.49 10.47
N THR A 246 -7.71 -11.47 11.74
CA THR A 246 -8.33 -12.61 12.42
C THR A 246 -9.83 -12.73 12.17
N SER A 247 -10.53 -11.61 11.92
CA SER A 247 -11.99 -11.56 11.90
C SER A 247 -12.61 -11.56 10.51
N LYS A 248 -11.84 -11.39 9.43
CA LYS A 248 -12.38 -11.29 8.06
C LYS A 248 -13.26 -12.47 7.64
N ALA A 249 -12.96 -13.68 8.12
CA ALA A 249 -13.77 -14.88 7.88
C ALA A 249 -15.13 -14.85 8.63
N GLU A 250 -15.21 -14.03 9.68
CA GLU A 250 -16.34 -13.93 10.60
C GLU A 250 -17.08 -12.59 10.48
N LEU A 251 -16.82 -11.78 9.44
CA LEU A 251 -17.58 -10.55 9.20
C LEU A 251 -18.99 -10.81 8.65
N PHE A 252 -19.14 -11.87 7.85
CA PHE A 252 -20.35 -12.10 7.06
C PHE A 252 -20.96 -13.47 7.33
N THR A 253 -22.25 -13.61 7.03
CA THR A 253 -22.99 -14.88 7.09
C THR A 253 -22.68 -15.82 5.92
N VAL A 254 -22.01 -15.29 4.89
CA VAL A 254 -21.48 -16.02 3.72
C VAL A 254 -19.94 -15.90 3.68
N PRO A 255 -19.22 -16.74 2.92
CA PRO A 255 -17.78 -16.58 2.75
C PRO A 255 -17.40 -15.17 2.29
N PHE A 256 -16.37 -14.59 2.90
CA PHE A 256 -15.92 -13.23 2.58
C PHE A 256 -15.46 -13.05 1.11
N LYS A 257 -15.14 -14.17 0.43
CA LYS A 257 -14.78 -14.23 -0.99
C LYS A 257 -15.97 -14.35 -1.96
N THR A 258 -17.21 -14.37 -1.46
CA THR A 258 -18.40 -14.45 -2.31
C THR A 258 -18.47 -13.26 -3.27
N ASN A 259 -18.88 -13.49 -4.52
CA ASN A 259 -19.05 -12.42 -5.50
C ASN A 259 -20.27 -11.56 -5.12
N MET A 260 -20.16 -10.24 -5.23
CA MET A 260 -21.25 -9.32 -4.92
C MET A 260 -22.51 -9.60 -5.73
N SER A 261 -22.39 -10.02 -6.99
CA SER A 261 -23.54 -10.35 -7.86
C SER A 261 -24.41 -11.47 -7.28
N ASP A 262 -23.80 -12.41 -6.53
CA ASP A 262 -24.53 -13.51 -5.91
C ASP A 262 -25.35 -13.04 -4.70
N ILE A 263 -24.96 -11.92 -4.09
CA ILE A 263 -25.58 -11.32 -2.90
C ILE A 263 -26.67 -10.35 -3.31
N THR A 264 -26.37 -9.41 -4.21
CA THR A 264 -27.29 -8.36 -4.66
C THR A 264 -28.27 -8.85 -5.71
N LYS A 265 -28.00 -10.00 -6.35
CA LYS A 265 -28.74 -10.54 -7.49
C LYS A 265 -28.70 -9.63 -8.73
N ASP A 266 -27.73 -8.71 -8.79
CA ASP A 266 -27.44 -7.91 -9.97
C ASP A 266 -26.16 -8.44 -10.64
N ILE A 267 -26.29 -8.90 -11.88
CA ILE A 267 -25.16 -9.44 -12.66
C ILE A 267 -24.09 -8.39 -12.97
N ASN A 268 -24.46 -7.10 -12.92
CA ASN A 268 -23.53 -6.00 -13.15
C ASN A 268 -22.74 -5.63 -11.87
N ASP A 269 -23.09 -6.18 -10.71
CA ASP A 269 -22.40 -5.90 -9.47
C ASP A 269 -21.19 -6.81 -9.28
N HIS A 270 -20.08 -6.41 -9.90
CA HIS A 270 -18.84 -7.18 -9.87
C HIS A 270 -18.00 -6.92 -8.63
N GLY A 271 -17.21 -7.93 -8.26
CA GLY A 271 -16.17 -7.84 -7.24
C GLY A 271 -16.41 -8.75 -6.04
N GLU A 272 -15.34 -9.00 -5.29
CA GLU A 272 -15.39 -9.78 -4.06
C GLU A 272 -16.07 -9.00 -2.93
N LEU A 273 -16.95 -9.66 -2.16
CA LEU A 273 -17.66 -9.09 -1.01
C LEU A 273 -16.72 -8.33 -0.05
N TYR A 274 -15.66 -8.98 0.42
CA TYR A 274 -14.72 -8.35 1.35
C TYR A 274 -14.00 -7.16 0.73
N GLY A 275 -13.56 -7.25 -0.53
CA GLY A 275 -12.91 -6.12 -1.22
C GLY A 275 -13.85 -4.92 -1.39
N ARG A 276 -15.13 -5.16 -1.68
CA ARG A 276 -16.14 -4.10 -1.80
C ARG A 276 -16.49 -3.49 -0.44
N PHE A 277 -16.55 -4.31 0.61
CA PHE A 277 -16.77 -3.86 1.99
C PHE A 277 -15.59 -3.04 2.52
N HIS A 278 -14.36 -3.48 2.22
CA HIS A 278 -13.12 -2.73 2.44
C HIS A 278 -13.20 -1.34 1.79
N GLY A 279 -13.73 -1.24 0.58
CA GLY A 279 -13.96 0.05 -0.07
C GLY A 279 -14.72 1.06 0.81
N LEU A 280 -15.64 0.63 1.68
CA LEU A 280 -16.29 1.51 2.65
C LEU A 280 -15.34 2.04 3.72
N PHE A 281 -14.43 1.20 4.22
CA PHE A 281 -13.37 1.63 5.15
C PHE A 281 -12.47 2.69 4.51
N THR A 282 -12.04 2.45 3.28
CA THR A 282 -11.23 3.40 2.51
C THR A 282 -11.94 4.75 2.36
N GLN A 283 -13.17 4.72 1.86
CA GLN A 283 -13.99 5.93 1.67
C GLN A 283 -14.29 6.67 2.99
N SER A 284 -14.48 5.94 4.10
CA SER A 284 -14.76 6.53 5.40
C SER A 284 -13.61 7.37 5.96
N ASN A 285 -12.37 7.06 5.58
CA ASN A 285 -11.17 7.73 6.05
C ASN A 285 -10.69 8.82 5.08
N ILE A 286 -10.74 8.56 3.77
CA ILE A 286 -10.45 9.57 2.73
C ILE A 286 -11.33 10.80 2.94
N ASN A 287 -12.65 10.61 2.96
CA ASN A 287 -13.60 11.72 3.03
C ASN A 287 -13.49 12.50 4.34
N PHE A 288 -13.19 11.82 5.44
CA PHE A 288 -13.02 12.48 6.74
C PHE A 288 -11.77 13.37 6.78
N CYS A 289 -10.65 12.89 6.23
CA CYS A 289 -9.43 13.69 6.12
C CYS A 289 -9.62 14.89 5.17
N MET A 290 -10.24 14.65 4.01
CA MET A 290 -10.51 15.68 3.00
C MET A 290 -11.44 16.78 3.53
N GLU A 291 -12.53 16.43 4.25
CA GLU A 291 -13.40 17.42 4.91
C GLU A 291 -12.59 18.33 5.85
N ARG A 292 -11.69 17.74 6.65
CA ARG A 292 -10.84 18.52 7.57
C ARG A 292 -9.86 19.42 6.82
N CYS A 293 -9.31 18.96 5.69
CA CYS A 293 -8.47 19.78 4.82
C CYS A 293 -9.25 20.97 4.22
N ILE A 294 -10.50 20.74 3.78
CA ILE A 294 -11.40 21.77 3.24
C ILE A 294 -11.71 22.81 4.32
N SER A 295 -12.19 22.37 5.49
CA SER A 295 -12.56 23.27 6.59
C SER A 295 -11.40 24.10 7.14
N LYS A 296 -10.18 23.57 7.11
CA LYS A 296 -8.96 24.31 7.48
C LYS A 296 -8.38 25.16 6.34
N ASN A 297 -8.94 25.11 5.14
CA ASN A 297 -8.46 25.84 3.95
C ASN A 297 -6.96 25.61 3.67
N VAL A 298 -6.52 24.36 3.76
CA VAL A 298 -5.08 24.02 3.62
C VAL A 298 -4.54 24.17 2.19
N PHE A 299 -5.42 24.12 1.19
CA PHE A 299 -5.08 24.33 -0.22
C PHE A 299 -5.71 25.61 -0.78
N LYS A 300 -5.17 26.09 -1.91
CA LYS A 300 -5.67 27.25 -2.66
C LYS A 300 -5.71 26.95 -4.16
N GLY A 301 -6.44 27.77 -4.92
CA GLY A 301 -6.45 27.72 -6.39
C GLY A 301 -6.81 26.33 -6.95
N ARG A 302 -6.02 25.85 -7.92
CA ARG A 302 -6.18 24.55 -8.58
C ARG A 302 -6.30 23.40 -7.57
N GLN A 303 -5.40 23.34 -6.59
CA GLN A 303 -5.37 22.26 -5.60
C GLN A 303 -6.64 22.23 -4.73
N TYR A 304 -7.14 23.41 -4.35
CA TYR A 304 -8.39 23.49 -3.62
C TYR A 304 -9.57 22.99 -4.48
N LYS A 305 -9.65 23.41 -5.74
CA LYS A 305 -10.69 22.91 -6.67
C LYS A 305 -10.58 21.39 -6.88
N GLU A 306 -9.38 20.86 -7.01
CA GLU A 306 -9.14 19.40 -7.10
C GLU A 306 -9.61 18.67 -5.85
N LEU A 307 -9.30 19.19 -4.65
CA LEU A 307 -9.74 18.61 -3.38
C LEU A 307 -11.27 18.55 -3.29
N LEU A 308 -11.98 19.61 -3.69
CA LEU A 308 -13.45 19.61 -3.68
C LEU A 308 -14.04 18.59 -4.66
N GLY A 309 -13.43 18.44 -5.84
CA GLY A 309 -13.83 17.44 -6.82
C GLY A 309 -13.63 16.01 -6.34
N ARG A 310 -12.45 15.70 -5.79
CA ARG A 310 -12.14 14.39 -5.19
C ARG A 310 -13.08 14.07 -4.03
N PHE A 311 -13.26 15.00 -3.10
CA PHE A 311 -14.18 14.85 -1.97
C PHE A 311 -15.62 14.56 -2.44
N SER A 312 -16.13 15.33 -3.41
CA SER A 312 -17.49 15.15 -3.93
C SER A 312 -17.65 13.81 -4.65
N SER A 313 -16.66 13.40 -5.46
CA SER A 313 -16.63 12.10 -6.13
C SER A 313 -16.62 10.94 -5.13
N ASN A 314 -15.71 10.99 -4.15
CA ASN A 314 -15.58 10.00 -3.10
C ASN A 314 -16.84 9.91 -2.22
N MET A 315 -17.47 11.03 -1.86
CA MET A 315 -18.74 11.02 -1.11
C MET A 315 -19.90 10.38 -1.90
N LYS A 316 -19.97 10.59 -3.22
CA LYS A 316 -20.99 9.92 -4.05
C LYS A 316 -20.74 8.41 -4.16
N ARG A 317 -19.47 7.97 -4.28
CA ARG A 317 -19.10 6.55 -4.21
C ARG A 317 -19.41 5.95 -2.84
N PHE A 318 -19.12 6.67 -1.76
CA PHE A 318 -19.40 6.23 -0.40
C PHE A 318 -20.90 6.03 -0.18
N ARG A 319 -21.74 6.97 -0.66
CA ARG A 319 -23.19 6.83 -0.65
C ARG A 319 -23.66 5.57 -1.37
N SER A 320 -23.12 5.30 -2.56
CA SER A 320 -23.47 4.11 -3.33
C SER A 320 -23.10 2.85 -2.56
N GLY A 321 -21.88 2.80 -2.02
CA GLY A 321 -21.41 1.67 -1.22
C GLY A 321 -22.29 1.41 0.00
N VAL A 322 -22.59 2.43 0.81
CA VAL A 322 -23.45 2.28 1.99
C VAL A 322 -24.83 1.72 1.60
N LYS A 323 -25.43 2.21 0.51
CA LYS A 323 -26.72 1.69 0.01
C LYS A 323 -26.62 0.24 -0.46
N THR A 324 -25.59 -0.12 -1.21
CA THR A 324 -25.38 -1.50 -1.69
C THR A 324 -25.26 -2.48 -0.53
N PHE A 325 -24.64 -2.04 0.57
CA PHE A 325 -24.38 -2.85 1.76
C PHE A 325 -25.52 -2.81 2.80
N ASP A 326 -26.66 -2.19 2.50
CA ASP A 326 -27.83 -2.15 3.38
C ASP A 326 -28.63 -3.48 3.34
N ILE A 327 -27.96 -4.56 3.76
CA ILE A 327 -28.44 -5.94 3.68
C ILE A 327 -28.40 -6.56 5.08
N PRO A 328 -29.52 -6.50 5.86
CA PRO A 328 -29.50 -6.86 7.28
C PRO A 328 -29.04 -8.29 7.60
N TRP A 329 -29.29 -9.26 6.71
CA TRP A 329 -28.94 -10.67 6.91
C TRP A 329 -27.48 -11.00 6.58
N LEU A 330 -26.74 -10.09 5.93
CA LEU A 330 -25.39 -10.34 5.42
C LEU A 330 -24.35 -10.43 6.53
N TYR A 331 -24.59 -9.77 7.66
CA TYR A 331 -23.57 -9.52 8.67
C TYR A 331 -23.66 -10.48 9.86
N LYS A 332 -22.48 -10.90 10.33
CA LYS A 332 -22.28 -11.33 11.71
C LYS A 332 -22.05 -10.11 12.62
N GLU A 333 -21.88 -10.32 13.92
CA GLU A 333 -21.82 -9.24 14.92
C GLU A 333 -20.75 -8.18 14.60
N GLU A 334 -19.50 -8.59 14.36
CA GLU A 334 -18.42 -7.63 14.06
C GLU A 334 -18.63 -6.92 12.71
N GLY A 335 -19.06 -7.64 11.66
CA GLY A 335 -19.36 -7.04 10.37
C GLY A 335 -20.46 -5.99 10.46
N LYS A 336 -21.47 -6.23 11.32
CA LYS A 336 -22.54 -5.25 11.58
C LYS A 336 -21.99 -3.99 12.24
N LEU A 337 -21.09 -4.12 13.22
CA LEU A 337 -20.45 -2.97 13.88
C LEU A 337 -19.64 -2.12 12.89
N TRP A 338 -18.92 -2.77 11.95
CA TRP A 338 -18.22 -2.07 10.88
C TRP A 338 -19.17 -1.33 9.95
N TYR A 339 -20.24 -2.00 9.48
CA TYR A 339 -21.23 -1.39 8.61
C TYR A 339 -21.95 -0.20 9.26
N GLU A 340 -22.32 -0.33 10.54
CA GLU A 340 -22.91 0.76 11.32
C GLU A 340 -21.95 1.94 11.47
N PHE A 341 -20.66 1.68 11.70
CA PHE A 341 -19.63 2.71 11.71
C PHE A 341 -19.53 3.44 10.37
N PHE A 342 -19.48 2.72 9.25
CA PHE A 342 -19.43 3.32 7.91
C PHE A 342 -20.68 4.17 7.63
N THR A 343 -21.85 3.62 7.94
CA THR A 343 -23.14 4.29 7.72
C THR A 343 -23.25 5.57 8.54
N LYS A 344 -22.86 5.52 9.83
CA LYS A 344 -22.85 6.70 10.69
C LYS A 344 -21.87 7.75 10.16
N ARG A 345 -20.64 7.34 9.83
CA ARG A 345 -19.62 8.24 9.30
C ARG A 345 -20.07 8.92 8.00
N TYR A 346 -20.67 8.17 7.09
CA TYR A 346 -21.23 8.70 5.85
C TYR A 346 -22.32 9.75 6.12
N LYS A 347 -23.31 9.42 6.97
CA LYS A 347 -24.42 10.34 7.32
C LYS A 347 -23.88 11.64 7.91
N ASP A 348 -22.98 11.53 8.88
CA ASP A 348 -22.37 12.67 9.56
C ASP A 348 -21.63 13.60 8.56
N LEU A 349 -20.84 13.02 7.64
CA LEU A 349 -20.11 13.77 6.62
C LEU A 349 -21.06 14.40 5.58
N TYR A 350 -22.05 13.65 5.12
CA TYR A 350 -22.99 14.11 4.10
C TYR A 350 -23.83 15.28 4.61
N GLU A 351 -24.39 15.19 5.82
CA GLU A 351 -25.23 16.26 6.36
C GLU A 351 -24.47 17.59 6.53
N ARG A 352 -23.21 17.53 6.99
CA ARG A 352 -22.38 18.74 7.14
C ARG A 352 -21.97 19.37 5.81
N ASN A 353 -21.86 18.58 4.75
CA ASN A 353 -21.28 19.01 3.47
C ASN A 353 -22.26 18.87 2.30
N LYS A 354 -23.56 18.71 2.56
CA LYS A 354 -24.56 18.37 1.54
C LYS A 354 -24.54 19.34 0.36
N ILE A 355 -24.54 20.64 0.64
CA ILE A 355 -24.51 21.69 -0.38
C ILE A 355 -23.28 21.55 -1.27
N LEU A 356 -22.10 21.32 -0.67
CA LEU A 356 -20.84 21.17 -1.40
C LEU A 356 -20.84 19.91 -2.28
N ILE A 357 -21.29 18.79 -1.73
CA ILE A 357 -21.32 17.51 -2.45
C ILE A 357 -22.28 17.57 -3.65
N GLU A 358 -23.39 18.30 -3.50
CA GLU A 358 -24.42 18.46 -4.52
C GLU A 358 -24.11 19.58 -5.53
N SER A 359 -23.23 20.53 -5.19
CA SER A 359 -22.87 21.64 -6.09
C SER A 359 -22.00 21.23 -7.27
N PHE A 360 -21.39 20.05 -7.23
CA PHE A 360 -20.48 19.58 -8.27
C PHE A 360 -21.03 18.38 -9.05
N ASP A 361 -20.92 18.44 -10.37
CA ASP A 361 -21.15 17.30 -11.25
C ASP A 361 -19.85 16.48 -11.40
N VAL A 362 -19.94 15.20 -11.02
CA VAL A 362 -18.86 14.22 -11.09
C VAL A 362 -19.32 12.94 -11.79
N SER A 363 -20.44 13.02 -12.53
CA SER A 363 -21.07 11.86 -13.19
C SER A 363 -20.21 11.26 -14.30
N ASN A 364 -19.34 12.07 -14.90
CA ASN A 364 -18.42 11.65 -15.96
C ASN A 364 -17.00 11.31 -15.47
N GLN A 365 -16.79 11.20 -14.16
CA GLN A 365 -15.45 10.89 -13.63
C GLN A 365 -15.06 9.43 -13.89
N PRO A 366 -13.82 9.16 -14.32
CA PRO A 366 -13.31 7.79 -14.44
C PRO A 366 -13.13 7.13 -13.07
N TYR A 367 -12.73 5.85 -13.06
CA TYR A 367 -12.39 5.14 -11.82
C TYR A 367 -11.34 5.90 -11.00
N ILE A 368 -10.22 6.29 -11.63
CA ILE A 368 -9.31 7.30 -11.08
C ILE A 368 -9.89 8.68 -11.38
N PHE A 369 -10.00 9.52 -10.35
CA PHE A 369 -10.46 10.89 -10.50
C PHE A 369 -9.52 11.69 -11.44
N SER A 370 -10.10 12.44 -12.39
CA SER A 370 -9.34 13.33 -13.27
C SER A 370 -9.74 14.78 -13.01
N TYR A 371 -8.76 15.58 -12.60
CA TYR A 371 -8.96 17.02 -12.41
C TYR A 371 -9.36 17.69 -13.72
N GLU A 372 -8.76 17.33 -14.85
CA GLU A 372 -9.07 17.96 -16.15
C GLU A 372 -10.53 17.71 -16.57
N ILE A 373 -11.03 16.48 -16.39
CA ILE A 373 -12.44 16.17 -16.67
C ILE A 373 -13.34 16.93 -15.70
N PHE A 374 -12.98 16.95 -14.41
CA PHE A 374 -13.77 17.64 -13.39
C PHE A 374 -13.87 19.15 -13.63
N ASP A 375 -12.73 19.78 -13.90
CA ASP A 375 -12.62 21.21 -14.13
C ASP A 375 -13.45 21.61 -15.35
N LYS A 376 -13.34 20.87 -16.46
CA LYS A 376 -14.13 21.11 -17.67
C LYS A 376 -15.64 21.01 -17.45
N THR A 377 -16.10 20.05 -16.64
CA THR A 377 -17.53 19.89 -16.33
C THR A 377 -18.05 20.99 -15.40
N ASN A 378 -17.21 21.52 -14.51
CA ASN A 378 -17.59 22.45 -13.44
C ASN A 378 -16.84 23.80 -13.56
N SER A 379 -16.67 24.28 -14.79
CA SER A 379 -16.09 25.60 -15.10
C SER A 379 -17.13 26.68 -15.23
#